data_AF-A0A831U2F5-F1
#
_entry.id   AF-A0A831U2F5-F1
#
_cell.length_a   1.000
_cell.length_b   1.000
_cell.length_c   1.000
_cell.angle_alpha   90.00
_cell.angle_beta   90.00
_cell.angle_gamma   90.00
#
_symmetry.space_group_name_H-M   'P 1'
#
loop_
_entity.id
_entity.type
_entity.pdbx_description
1 polymer ?
#
loop_
_entity_poly.entity_id
_entity_poly.type
_entity_poly.pdbx_seq_one_letter_code
_entity_poly.pdbx_strand_id
1 'polypeptide(L)' 'MKCPNCGSRTSVEIDIHSEGFTAEEFPVKECGECGLVWRVKVVKGKAEIDIIKAGKAKE' A
#
# COMPACT_ATOMS: atom_id res chain seq x y z
N MET A 1 -5.74 -7.50 3.81
CA MET A 1 -4.57 -7.29 4.71
C MET A 1 -4.91 -6.16 5.68
N LYS A 2 -4.35 -6.12 6.89
CA LYS A 2 -4.62 -5.01 7.83
C LYS A 2 -3.78 -3.80 7.41
N CYS A 3 -4.38 -2.60 7.32
CA CYS A 3 -3.67 -1.36 7.06
C CYS A 3 -2.58 -1.16 8.13
N PRO A 4 -1.30 -0.95 7.75
CA PRO A 4 -0.22 -0.84 8.71
C PRO A 4 -0.27 0.45 9.54
N ASN A 5 -1.01 1.46 9.09
CA ASN A 5 -1.19 2.72 9.81
C ASN A 5 -2.37 2.65 10.80
N CYS A 6 -3.60 2.56 10.31
CA CYS A 6 -4.79 2.66 11.15
C CYS A 6 -5.32 1.29 11.62
N GLY A 7 -4.81 0.20 11.09
CA GLY A 7 -5.29 -1.13 11.44
C GLY A 7 -6.66 -1.52 10.88
N SER A 8 -7.26 -0.71 10.00
CA SER A 8 -8.48 -1.09 9.29
C SER A 8 -8.21 -2.25 8.32
N ARG A 9 -9.26 -3.01 7.98
CA ARG A 9 -9.22 -4.02 6.92
C ARG A 9 -9.79 -3.50 5.60
N THR A 10 -10.30 -2.27 5.60
CA THR A 10 -10.80 -1.58 4.40
C THR A 10 -9.61 -1.07 3.60
N SER A 11 -9.17 -1.87 2.63
CA SER A 11 -8.15 -1.48 1.65
C SER A 11 -8.56 -1.94 0.27
N VAL A 12 -8.40 -1.08 -0.71
CA VAL A 12 -8.60 -1.41 -2.13
C VAL A 12 -7.24 -1.51 -2.81
N GLU A 13 -7.12 -2.44 -3.75
CA GLU A 13 -5.98 -2.43 -4.67
C GLU A 13 -6.22 -1.34 -5.70
N ILE A 14 -5.24 -0.47 -5.86
CA ILE A 14 -5.29 0.58 -6.88
C ILE A 14 -4.27 0.23 -7.95
N ASP A 15 -4.74 0.27 -9.19
CA ASP A 15 -3.88 0.16 -10.33
C ASP A 15 -3.23 1.53 -10.59
N ILE A 16 -1.91 1.59 -10.43
CA ILE A 16 -1.13 2.75 -10.82
C ILE A 16 -0.45 2.41 -12.15
N HIS A 17 -1.15 2.63 -13.25
CA HIS A 17 -0.54 2.72 -14.58
C HIS A 17 0.36 3.97 -14.64
N SER A 18 1.59 3.86 -14.16
CA SER A 18 2.66 4.80 -14.53
C SER A 18 3.60 4.09 -15.49
N GLU A 19 3.78 4.65 -16.67
CA GLU A 19 4.69 4.14 -17.71
C GLU A 19 6.08 3.92 -17.10
N GLY A 20 6.44 2.66 -16.84
CA GLY A 20 7.74 2.26 -16.26
C GLY A 20 7.70 1.55 -14.90
N PHE A 21 6.56 1.47 -14.22
CA PHE A 21 6.38 0.63 -13.02
C PHE A 21 5.30 -0.42 -13.30
N THR A 22 5.71 -1.67 -13.50
CA THR A 22 4.74 -2.77 -13.61
C THR A 22 4.07 -2.98 -12.26
N ALA A 23 2.88 -2.41 -12.09
CA ALA A 23 2.05 -2.56 -10.89
C ALA A 23 1.68 -4.04 -10.60
N GLU A 24 1.80 -4.91 -11.61
CA GLU A 24 1.54 -6.35 -11.50
C GLU A 24 2.53 -7.08 -10.57
N GLU A 25 3.78 -6.61 -10.46
CA GLU A 25 4.78 -7.26 -9.60
C GLU A 25 4.63 -6.85 -8.12
N PHE A 26 4.19 -5.62 -7.87
CA PHE A 26 4.00 -5.06 -6.52
C PHE A 26 2.71 -4.24 -6.43
N PRO A 27 1.55 -4.89 -6.18
CA PRO A 27 0.26 -4.22 -6.20
C PRO A 27 0.20 -3.12 -5.14
N VAL A 28 -0.23 -1.94 -5.57
CA VAL A 28 -0.43 -0.79 -4.71
C VAL A 28 -1.79 -0.87 -4.04
N LYS A 29 -1.85 -0.49 -2.78
CA LYS A 29 -3.04 -0.55 -1.95
C LYS A 29 -3.31 0.81 -1.33
N GLU A 30 -4.57 1.21 -1.29
CA GLU A 30 -5.04 2.38 -0.55
C GLU A 30 -5.98 1.95 0.58
N CYS A 31 -5.82 2.54 1.77
CA CYS A 31 -6.75 2.33 2.87
C CYS A 31 -7.92 3.31 2.74
N GLY A 32 -9.14 2.77 2.64
CA GLY A 32 -10.36 3.57 2.56
C GLY A 32 -10.69 4.38 3.82
N GLU A 33 -10.05 4.08 4.96
CA GLU A 33 -10.31 4.79 6.23
C GLU A 33 -9.33 5.96 6.45
N CYS A 34 -8.02 5.68 6.39
CA CYS A 34 -7.00 6.70 6.71
C CYS A 34 -6.31 7.29 5.48
N GLY A 35 -6.59 6.77 4.27
CA GLY A 35 -5.98 7.25 3.02
C GLY A 35 -4.49 6.91 2.88
N LEU A 36 -3.96 5.98 3.68
CA LEU A 36 -2.61 5.46 3.50
C LEU A 36 -2.51 4.78 2.13
N VAL A 37 -1.46 5.06 1.36
CA VAL A 37 -1.13 4.33 0.13
C VAL A 37 0.20 3.62 0.32
N TRP A 38 0.23 2.30 0.12
CA TRP A 38 1.41 1.47 0.31
C TRP A 38 1.41 0.29 -0.66
N ARG A 39 2.58 -0.32 -0.83
CA ARG A 39 2.73 -1.62 -1.51
C ARG A 39 3.61 -2.53 -0.69
N VAL A 40 3.53 -3.83 -0.99
CA VAL A 40 4.41 -4.82 -0.39
C VAL A 40 5.43 -5.23 -1.43
N LYS A 41 6.70 -4.92 -1.20
CA LYS A 41 7.83 -5.36 -2.04
C LYS A 41 8.48 -6.59 -1.42
N VAL A 42 9.07 -7.44 -2.25
CA VAL A 42 9.93 -8.52 -1.76
C VAL A 42 11.37 -8.18 -2.08
N VAL A 43 12.15 -7.86 -1.06
CA VAL A 43 13.57 -7.51 -1.20
C VAL A 43 14.38 -8.59 -0.51
N LYS A 44 15.26 -9.26 -1.27
CA LYS A 44 16.11 -10.37 -0.76
C LYS A 44 15.29 -11.46 -0.04
N GLY A 45 14.11 -11.77 -0.56
CA GLY A 45 13.19 -12.79 0.00
C GLY A 45 12.40 -12.35 1.23
N LYS A 46 12.46 -11.07 1.63
CA LYS A 46 11.68 -10.51 2.74
C LYS A 46 10.63 -9.54 2.23
N ALA A 47 9.41 -9.65 2.76
CA ALA A 47 8.35 -8.70 2.49
C ALA A 47 8.62 -7.37 3.24
N GLU A 48 8.74 -6.28 2.50
CA GLU A 48 8.92 -4.93 3.01
C GLU A 48 7.72 -4.05 2.61
N ILE A 49 7.26 -3.21 3.54
CA ILE A 49 6.17 -2.26 3.30
C ILE A 49 6.79 -0.96 2.80
N ASP A 50 6.46 -0.59 1.57
CA ASP A 50 6.88 0.66 0.93
C ASP A 50 5.71 1.65 0.99
N ILE A 51 5.87 2.70 1.81
CA ILE A 51 4.84 3.73 1.99
C ILE A 51 4.99 4.77 0.87
N ILE A 52 3.94 4.91 0.05
CA ILE A 52 3.90 5.84 -1.09
C ILE A 52 3.28 7.17 -0.66
N LYS A 53 2.22 7.11 0.17
CA LYS A 53 1.56 8.27 0.76
C LYS A 53 1.21 7.96 2.20
N ALA A 54 1.59 8.85 3.11
CA ALA A 54 1.21 8.74 4.52
C ALA A 54 -0.30 8.83 4.71
N GLY A 55 -0.84 7.97 5.57
CA GLY A 55 -2.23 8.04 6.01
C GLY A 55 -2.40 9.07 7.11
N LYS A 56 -3.64 9.49 7.34
CA LYS A 56 -3.99 10.31 8.51
C LYS A 56 -3.72 9.52 9.80
N ALA A 57 -3.26 10.20 10.85
CA ALA A 57 -3.16 9.59 12.17
C ALA A 57 -4.55 9.14 12.61
N LYS A 58 -4.64 7.96 13.24
CA LYS A 58 -5.85 7.59 13.98
C LYS A 58 -5.89 8.47 15.22
N GLU A 59 -6.85 9.38 15.27
CA GLU A 59 -7.23 10.11 16.48
C GLU A 59 -7.82 9.14 17.52
#